data_AF-A0AAU7VID5-F1
#
_entry.id   AF-A0AAU7VID5-F1
#
_cell.length_a   1.000
_cell.length_b   1.000
_cell.length_c   1.000
_cell.angle_alpha   90.00
_cell.angle_beta   90.00
_cell.angle_gamma   90.00
#
_symmetry.space_group_name_H-M   'P 1'
#
loop_
_entity.id
_entity.type
_entity.pdbx_description
1 polymer ?
#
loop_
_entity_poly.entity_id
_entity_poly.type
_entity_poly.pdbx_seq_one_letter_code
_entity_poly.pdbx_strand_id
1 'polypeptide(L)'
;MGAILIVIAVLAALAVAMVGIFIPGIPSLQLLWLLLALDFWWWEIFEVSTGIFVVLSILSLFVFVFDYLASTVGVKLKGGSRAGLIGNILGMVIGFIVFNLPGMLIGCFAGAFIGELIHGYHWKKAANIALGSLLGYVTTVAAKLIVWILFVITAIYNLIFFFIN
;
A
#
# COMPACT_ATOMS: atom_id res chain seq x y z
N MET A 1 -4.91 15.82 28.77
CA MET A 1 -3.68 15.05 28.42
C MET A 1 -3.97 13.88 27.50
N GLY A 2 -5.08 13.13 27.68
CA GLY A 2 -5.45 12.00 26.80
C GLY A 2 -5.73 12.38 25.34
N ALA A 3 -6.54 13.42 25.07
CA ALA A 3 -6.89 13.82 23.71
C ALA A 3 -5.66 14.20 22.85
N ILE A 4 -4.75 15.03 23.38
CA ILE A 4 -3.53 15.44 22.68
C ILE A 4 -2.66 14.24 22.30
N LEU A 5 -2.54 13.25 23.19
CA LEU A 5 -1.78 12.03 22.92
C LEU A 5 -2.38 11.23 21.76
N ILE A 6 -3.70 11.19 21.67
CA ILE A 6 -4.43 10.47 20.62
C ILE A 6 -4.31 11.20 19.28
N VAL A 7 -4.39 12.54 19.27
CA VAL A 7 -4.08 13.33 18.07
C VAL A 7 -2.68 13.04 17.55
N ILE A 8 -1.68 13.02 18.45
CA ILE A 8 -0.29 12.70 18.07
C ILE A 8 -0.21 11.27 17.52
N ALA A 9 -0.89 10.31 18.14
CA ALA A 9 -0.90 8.92 17.68
C ALA A 9 -1.51 8.77 16.28
N VAL A 10 -2.62 9.48 16.00
CA VAL A 10 -3.26 9.49 14.66
C VAL A 10 -2.33 10.11 13.62
N LEU A 11 -1.72 11.26 13.90
CA LEU A 11 -0.78 11.91 12.96
C LEU A 11 0.46 11.04 12.70
N ALA A 12 1.01 10.42 13.75
CA ALA A 12 2.12 9.49 13.62
C ALA A 12 1.74 8.28 12.75
N ALA A 13 0.54 7.73 12.96
CA ALA A 13 0.06 6.61 12.17
C ALA A 13 -0.19 6.98 10.70
N LEU A 14 -0.71 8.17 10.40
CA LEU A 14 -0.84 8.67 9.03
C LEU A 14 0.53 8.76 8.34
N ALA A 15 1.56 9.24 9.04
CA ALA A 15 2.91 9.31 8.52
C ALA A 15 3.52 7.91 8.30
N VAL A 16 3.37 6.99 9.25
CA VAL A 16 3.83 5.60 9.11
C VAL A 16 3.11 4.89 7.96
N ALA A 17 1.79 5.08 7.85
CA ALA A 17 1.00 4.52 6.78
C ALA A 17 1.44 5.04 5.41
N MET A 18 1.74 6.34 5.28
CA MET A 18 2.27 6.94 4.05
C MET A 18 3.54 6.24 3.57
N VAL A 19 4.46 5.95 4.49
CA VAL A 19 5.69 5.20 4.18
C VAL A 19 5.35 3.75 3.80
N GLY A 20 4.45 3.10 4.54
CA GLY A 20 4.02 1.73 4.29
C GLY A 20 3.25 1.52 2.98
N ILE A 21 2.71 2.58 2.37
CA ILE A 21 2.04 2.48 1.07
C ILE A 21 3.02 2.03 -0.01
N PHE A 22 4.25 2.53 0.07
CA PHE A 22 5.30 2.24 -0.89
C PHE A 22 6.15 1.03 -0.50
N ILE A 23 6.10 0.55 0.74
CA ILE A 23 6.95 -0.57 1.15
C ILE A 23 6.08 -1.83 1.30
N PRO A 24 6.27 -2.85 0.45
CA PRO A 24 5.52 -4.10 0.55
C PRO A 24 5.81 -4.77 1.89
N GLY A 25 4.74 -5.30 2.51
CA GLY A 25 4.82 -5.98 3.79
C GLY A 25 4.70 -5.07 5.01
N ILE A 26 4.77 -3.74 4.86
CA ILE A 26 4.43 -2.82 5.97
C ILE A 26 2.91 -2.63 6.01
N PRO A 27 2.26 -2.84 7.18
CA PRO A 27 0.86 -2.52 7.35
C PRO A 27 0.69 -0.99 7.22
N SER A 28 -0.01 -0.57 6.16
CA SER A 28 -0.28 0.83 5.85
C SER A 28 -1.72 1.16 6.17
N LEU A 29 -2.63 0.83 5.26
CA LEU A 29 -4.07 1.07 5.45
C LEU A 29 -4.67 0.23 6.59
N GLN A 30 -4.07 -0.92 6.90
CA GLN A 30 -4.48 -1.78 8.01
C GLN A 30 -4.24 -1.08 9.35
N LEU A 31 -3.12 -0.34 9.48
CA LEU A 31 -2.83 0.44 10.68
C LEU A 31 -3.85 1.57 10.88
N LEU A 32 -4.18 2.29 9.81
CA LEU A 32 -5.16 3.38 9.86
C LEU A 32 -6.57 2.87 10.15
N TRP A 33 -6.94 1.75 9.53
CA TRP A 33 -8.23 1.12 9.80
C TRP A 33 -8.32 0.64 11.25
N LEU A 34 -7.25 0.05 11.80
CA LEU A 34 -7.23 -0.38 13.20
C LEU A 34 -7.46 0.80 14.16
N LEU A 35 -6.79 1.93 13.92
CA LEU A 35 -6.98 3.14 14.74
C LEU A 35 -8.39 3.71 14.61
N LEU A 36 -8.95 3.70 13.40
CA LEU A 36 -10.33 4.10 13.16
C LEU A 36 -11.32 3.19 13.90
N ALA A 37 -11.08 1.88 13.89
CA ALA A 37 -11.88 0.90 14.62
C ALA A 37 -11.78 1.09 16.14
N LEU A 38 -10.58 1.35 16.67
CA LEU A 38 -10.39 1.64 18.10
C LEU A 38 -11.14 2.90 18.51
N ASP A 39 -11.09 3.94 17.68
CA ASP A 39 -11.85 5.16 17.92
C ASP A 39 -13.35 4.92 17.87
N PHE A 40 -13.85 4.22 16.85
CA PHE A 40 -15.28 3.97 16.66
C PHE A 40 -15.92 3.11 17.76
N TRP A 41 -15.18 2.18 18.37
CA TRP A 41 -15.73 1.27 19.39
C TRP A 41 -15.38 1.61 20.84
N TRP A 42 -14.27 2.31 21.09
CA TRP A 42 -13.78 2.50 22.46
C TRP A 42 -13.48 3.94 22.83
N TRP A 43 -12.82 4.71 21.95
CA TRP A 43 -12.39 6.05 22.34
C TRP A 43 -13.47 7.10 22.11
N GLU A 44 -14.27 6.96 21.06
CA GLU A 44 -15.35 7.88 20.68
C GLU A 44 -14.87 9.34 20.61
N ILE A 45 -13.62 9.59 20.17
CA ILE A 45 -13.00 10.93 20.20
C ILE A 45 -13.31 11.71 18.93
N PHE A 46 -13.25 11.05 17.77
CA PHE A 46 -13.46 11.70 16.48
C PHE A 46 -14.91 11.60 15.99
N GLU A 47 -15.81 11.01 16.80
CA GLU A 47 -17.25 10.83 16.51
C GLU A 47 -17.52 10.45 15.05
N VAL A 48 -16.72 9.52 14.50
CA VAL A 48 -16.79 9.19 13.08
C VAL A 48 -18.14 8.54 12.78
N SER A 49 -18.87 9.12 11.84
CA SER A 49 -20.17 8.55 11.41
C SER A 49 -20.04 7.10 10.95
N THR A 50 -21.05 6.29 11.25
CA THR A 50 -21.11 4.87 10.86
C THR A 50 -20.95 4.66 9.35
N GLY A 51 -21.51 5.56 8.54
CA GLY A 51 -21.39 5.50 7.08
C GLY A 51 -19.95 5.63 6.61
N ILE A 52 -19.19 6.59 7.15
CA ILE A 52 -17.77 6.78 6.81
C ILE A 52 -16.94 5.58 7.28
N PHE A 53 -17.20 5.07 8.49
CA PHE A 53 -16.52 3.89 9.02
C PHE A 53 -16.70 2.67 8.10
N VAL A 54 -17.93 2.39 7.66
CA VAL A 54 -18.22 1.26 6.76
C VAL A 54 -17.53 1.43 5.40
N VAL A 55 -17.57 2.62 4.81
CA VAL A 55 -16.93 2.89 3.51
C VAL A 55 -15.41 2.70 3.60
N LEU A 56 -14.76 3.29 4.61
CA LEU A 56 -13.32 3.15 4.80
C LEU A 56 -12.91 1.70 5.11
N SER A 57 -13.75 0.95 5.83
CA SER A 57 -13.54 -0.47 6.10
C SER A 57 -13.57 -1.31 4.82
N ILE A 58 -14.58 -1.11 3.97
CA ILE A 58 -14.70 -1.83 2.70
C ILE A 58 -13.53 -1.49 1.77
N LEU A 59 -13.18 -0.20 1.66
CA LEU A 59 -12.05 0.23 0.83
C LEU A 59 -10.71 -0.31 1.34
N SER A 60 -10.48 -0.28 2.64
CA SER A 60 -9.26 -0.83 3.24
C SER A 60 -9.15 -2.34 3.01
N LEU A 61 -10.24 -3.08 3.22
CA LEU A 61 -10.30 -4.52 2.95
C LEU A 61 -10.06 -4.83 1.48
N PHE A 62 -10.69 -4.07 0.57
CA PHE A 62 -10.49 -4.22 -0.86
C PHE A 62 -9.01 -4.02 -1.24
N VAL A 63 -8.40 -2.93 -0.80
CA VAL A 63 -6.99 -2.66 -1.10
C VAL A 63 -6.07 -3.71 -0.47
N PHE A 64 -6.37 -4.19 0.74
CA PHE A 64 -5.60 -5.26 1.38
C PHE A 64 -5.58 -6.55 0.56
N VAL A 65 -6.74 -6.97 0.04
CA VAL A 65 -6.83 -8.15 -0.84
C VAL A 65 -6.10 -7.91 -2.15
N PHE A 66 -6.22 -6.71 -2.71
CA PHE A 66 -5.54 -6.34 -3.96
C PHE A 66 -4.02 -6.24 -3.82
N ASP A 67 -3.50 -5.93 -2.64
CA ASP A 67 -2.08 -5.73 -2.39
C ASP A 67 -1.23 -6.97 -2.74
N TYR A 68 -1.74 -8.15 -2.41
CA TYR A 68 -1.08 -9.42 -2.73
C TYR A 68 -1.35 -9.90 -4.17
N LEU A 69 -2.49 -9.52 -4.73
CA LEU A 69 -2.95 -10.04 -6.02
C LEU A 69 -2.39 -9.23 -7.19
N ALA A 70 -2.26 -7.92 -7.09
CA ALA A 70 -2.03 -7.07 -8.24
C ALA A 70 -0.66 -7.28 -8.92
N SER A 71 0.42 -7.45 -8.15
CA SER A 71 1.74 -7.79 -8.73
C SER A 71 1.73 -9.20 -9.34
N THR A 72 1.08 -10.15 -8.65
CA THR A 72 0.93 -11.53 -9.12
C THR A 72 0.11 -11.60 -10.41
N VAL A 73 -0.99 -10.85 -10.48
CA VAL A 73 -1.88 -10.74 -11.63
C VAL A 73 -1.16 -10.03 -12.78
N GLY A 74 -0.41 -8.96 -12.52
CA GLY A 74 0.37 -8.27 -13.55
C GLY A 74 1.38 -9.18 -14.27
N VAL A 75 2.07 -10.05 -13.51
CA VAL A 75 2.98 -11.06 -14.09
C VAL A 75 2.21 -12.17 -14.81
N LYS A 76 1.15 -12.72 -14.18
CA LYS A 76 0.37 -13.83 -14.76
C LYS A 76 -0.40 -13.43 -16.02
N LEU A 77 -0.97 -12.23 -16.08
CA LEU A 77 -1.69 -11.69 -17.25
C LEU A 77 -0.82 -11.69 -18.50
N LYS A 78 0.49 -11.53 -18.34
CA LYS A 78 1.45 -11.53 -19.44
C LYS A 78 2.17 -12.88 -19.64
N GLY A 79 1.69 -13.93 -18.97
CA GLY A 79 2.24 -15.28 -19.06
C GLY A 79 3.59 -15.46 -18.38
N GLY A 80 3.82 -14.73 -17.29
CA GLY A 80 5.05 -14.83 -16.51
C GLY A 80 5.14 -16.06 -15.60
N SER A 81 6.35 -16.34 -15.15
CA SER A 81 6.73 -17.50 -14.38
C SER A 81 6.84 -17.20 -12.87
N ARG A 82 7.02 -18.27 -12.08
CA ARG A 82 7.34 -18.11 -10.65
C ARG A 82 8.69 -17.44 -10.42
N ALA A 83 9.65 -17.62 -11.33
CA ALA A 83 10.96 -17.00 -11.23
C ALA A 83 10.86 -15.47 -11.39
N GLY A 84 10.00 -14.97 -12.31
CA GLY A 84 9.74 -13.53 -12.42
C GLY A 84 9.01 -12.96 -11.21
N LEU A 85 8.07 -13.70 -10.60
CA LEU A 85 7.41 -13.28 -9.35
C LEU A 85 8.41 -13.12 -8.20
N ILE A 86 9.26 -14.12 -7.97
CA ILE A 86 10.28 -14.09 -6.91
C ILE A 86 11.31 -13.00 -7.22
N GLY A 87 11.73 -12.90 -8.48
CA GLY A 87 12.66 -11.89 -8.95
C GLY A 87 12.14 -10.47 -8.70
N ASN A 88 10.86 -10.20 -8.99
CA ASN A 88 10.23 -8.93 -8.65
C ASN A 88 10.37 -8.63 -7.14
N ILE A 89 9.90 -9.54 -6.29
CA ILE A 89 9.85 -9.31 -4.84
C ILE A 89 11.26 -9.04 -4.28
N LEU A 90 12.25 -9.86 -4.66
CA LEU A 90 13.63 -9.65 -4.23
C LEU A 90 14.21 -8.36 -4.80
N GLY A 91 13.93 -8.06 -6.06
CA GLY A 91 14.34 -6.84 -6.72
C GLY A 91 13.78 -5.59 -6.05
N MET A 92 12.51 -5.60 -5.63
CA MET A 92 11.89 -4.53 -4.86
C MET A 92 12.63 -4.29 -3.53
N VAL A 93 12.92 -5.36 -2.79
CA VAL A 93 13.61 -5.26 -1.48
C VAL A 93 15.03 -4.74 -1.65
N ILE A 94 15.80 -5.32 -2.56
CA ILE A 94 17.19 -4.88 -2.82
C ILE A 94 17.19 -3.45 -3.36
N GLY A 95 16.29 -3.15 -4.31
CA GLY A 95 16.12 -1.83 -4.87
C GLY A 95 15.80 -0.78 -3.82
N PHE A 96 14.91 -1.10 -2.87
CA PHE A 96 14.60 -0.23 -1.74
C PHE A 96 15.85 0.09 -0.90
N ILE A 97 16.67 -0.90 -0.60
CA ILE A 97 17.87 -0.70 0.23
C ILE A 97 18.89 0.20 -0.48
N VAL A 98 19.04 0.09 -1.80
CA VAL A 98 20.06 0.83 -2.56
C VAL A 98 19.63 2.27 -2.88
N PHE A 99 18.39 2.47 -3.32
CA PHE A 99 17.92 3.77 -3.81
C PHE A 99 16.54 4.19 -3.25
N ASN A 100 16.07 3.58 -2.16
CA ASN A 100 14.73 3.83 -1.59
C ASN A 100 13.63 3.67 -2.66
N LEU A 101 12.74 4.66 -2.80
CA LEU A 101 11.55 4.56 -3.61
C LEU A 101 11.81 4.37 -5.13
N PRO A 102 12.68 5.15 -5.80
CA PRO A 102 13.07 4.88 -7.19
C PRO A 102 13.68 3.49 -7.38
N GLY A 103 14.50 3.06 -6.42
CA GLY A 103 15.14 1.75 -6.44
C GLY A 103 14.14 0.61 -6.44
N MET A 104 13.02 0.74 -5.74
CA MET A 104 11.96 -0.26 -5.74
C MET A 104 11.31 -0.47 -7.11
N LEU A 105 11.04 0.62 -7.83
CA LEU A 105 10.43 0.55 -9.16
C LEU A 105 11.39 -0.10 -10.16
N ILE A 106 12.65 0.34 -10.14
CA ILE A 106 13.71 -0.22 -10.99
C ILE A 106 13.94 -1.69 -10.62
N GLY A 107 14.02 -1.99 -9.33
CA GLY A 107 14.25 -3.33 -8.79
C GLY A 107 13.11 -4.29 -9.10
N CYS A 108 11.85 -3.86 -8.96
CA CYS A 108 10.66 -4.62 -9.37
C CYS A 108 10.80 -5.07 -10.83
N PHE A 109 11.09 -4.12 -11.72
CA PHE A 109 11.22 -4.39 -13.15
C PHE A 109 12.45 -5.27 -13.45
N ALA A 110 13.63 -4.89 -12.97
CA ALA A 110 14.89 -5.58 -13.26
C ALA A 110 14.90 -6.99 -12.67
N GLY A 111 14.41 -7.16 -11.45
CA GLY A 111 14.29 -8.44 -10.79
C GLY A 111 13.33 -9.38 -11.51
N ALA A 112 12.16 -8.89 -11.91
CA ALA A 112 11.22 -9.66 -12.74
C ALA A 112 11.85 -10.04 -14.09
N PHE A 113 12.50 -9.07 -14.75
CA PHE A 113 13.14 -9.26 -16.05
C PHE A 113 14.23 -10.34 -15.99
N ILE A 114 15.13 -10.26 -15.03
CA ILE A 114 16.20 -11.25 -14.82
C ILE A 114 15.60 -12.62 -14.46
N GLY A 115 14.59 -12.66 -13.58
CA GLY A 115 13.91 -13.90 -13.23
C GLY A 115 13.28 -14.61 -14.43
N GLU A 116 12.67 -13.85 -15.34
CA GLU A 116 12.08 -14.40 -16.57
C GLU A 116 13.14 -14.82 -17.61
N LEU A 117 14.28 -14.12 -17.68
CA LEU A 117 15.41 -14.56 -18.50
C LEU A 117 15.98 -15.89 -17.99
N ILE A 118 16.13 -16.05 -16.67
CA ILE A 118 16.59 -17.30 -16.04
C ILE A 118 15.59 -18.43 -16.28
N HIS A 119 14.29 -18.13 -16.33
CA HIS A 119 13.26 -19.10 -16.69
C HIS A 119 13.35 -19.57 -18.15
N GLY A 120 14.11 -18.88 -19.01
CA GLY A 120 14.32 -19.23 -20.41
C GLY A 120 13.46 -18.43 -21.40
N TYR A 121 12.78 -17.37 -20.96
CA TYR A 121 12.09 -16.50 -21.90
C TYR A 121 13.06 -15.58 -22.65
N HIS A 122 12.76 -15.34 -23.92
CA HIS A 122 13.49 -14.38 -24.75
C HIS A 122 13.31 -12.95 -24.22
N TRP A 123 14.32 -12.09 -24.42
CA TRP A 123 14.38 -10.74 -23.82
C TRP A 123 13.12 -9.89 -24.05
N LYS A 124 12.54 -9.90 -25.27
CA LYS A 124 11.29 -9.18 -25.55
C LYS A 124 10.13 -9.62 -24.68
N LYS A 125 9.99 -10.94 -24.48
CA LYS A 125 8.92 -11.52 -23.66
C LYS A 125 9.15 -11.24 -22.19
N ALA A 126 10.38 -11.43 -21.71
CA ALA A 126 10.78 -11.11 -20.34
C ALA A 126 10.51 -9.63 -20.00
N ALA A 127 10.86 -8.70 -20.89
CA ALA A 127 10.62 -7.26 -20.69
C ALA A 127 9.12 -6.95 -20.63
N ASN A 128 8.32 -7.58 -21.50
CA ASN A 128 6.87 -7.39 -21.46
C ASN A 128 6.27 -7.87 -20.14
N ILE A 129 6.68 -9.05 -19.65
CA ILE A 129 6.23 -9.59 -18.35
C ILE A 129 6.67 -8.67 -17.20
N ALA A 130 7.93 -8.23 -17.19
CA ALA A 130 8.46 -7.30 -16.20
C ALA A 130 7.69 -5.96 -16.16
N LEU A 131 7.28 -5.44 -17.32
CA LEU A 131 6.38 -4.28 -17.39
C LEU A 131 5.02 -4.58 -16.73
N GLY A 132 4.48 -5.80 -16.89
CA GLY A 132 3.26 -6.22 -16.20
C GLY A 132 3.41 -6.19 -14.68
N SER A 133 4.55 -6.67 -14.18
CA SER A 133 4.90 -6.61 -12.75
C SER A 133 4.95 -5.18 -12.23
N LEU A 134 5.67 -4.29 -12.95
CA LEU A 134 5.82 -2.89 -12.59
C LEU A 134 4.48 -2.16 -12.57
N LEU A 135 3.66 -2.35 -13.62
CA LEU A 135 2.34 -1.74 -13.70
C LEU A 135 1.42 -2.26 -12.59
N GLY A 136 1.41 -3.56 -12.31
CA GLY A 136 0.64 -4.13 -11.21
C GLY A 136 1.03 -3.51 -9.86
N TYR A 137 2.33 -3.34 -9.61
CA TYR A 137 2.81 -2.68 -8.40
C TYR A 137 2.40 -1.20 -8.33
N VAL A 138 2.59 -0.43 -9.40
CA VAL A 138 2.20 1.00 -9.45
C VAL A 138 0.70 1.18 -9.25
N THR A 139 -0.13 0.33 -9.87
CA THR A 139 -1.59 0.36 -9.67
C THR A 139 -1.97 0.12 -8.22
N THR A 140 -1.28 -0.78 -7.53
CA THR A 140 -1.50 -1.08 -6.10
C THR A 140 -1.15 0.12 -5.24
N VAL A 141 0.02 0.72 -5.47
CA VAL A 141 0.48 1.92 -4.76
C VAL A 141 -0.50 3.07 -4.98
N ALA A 142 -0.98 3.27 -6.22
CA ALA A 142 -1.96 4.30 -6.54
C ALA A 142 -3.29 4.08 -5.79
N ALA A 143 -3.82 2.85 -5.78
CA ALA A 143 -5.03 2.52 -5.03
C ALA A 143 -4.86 2.77 -3.52
N LYS A 144 -3.70 2.38 -2.96
CA LYS A 144 -3.34 2.64 -1.57
C LYS A 144 -3.28 4.13 -1.24
N LEU A 145 -2.66 4.95 -2.11
CA LEU A 145 -2.58 6.39 -1.96
C LEU A 145 -3.98 7.03 -1.93
N ILE A 146 -4.87 6.62 -2.82
CA ILE A 146 -6.25 7.15 -2.86
C ILE A 146 -6.96 6.88 -1.52
N VAL A 147 -6.91 5.64 -1.03
CA VAL A 147 -7.58 5.30 0.24
C VAL A 147 -6.91 6.00 1.42
N TRP A 148 -5.58 6.12 1.43
CA TRP A 148 -4.87 6.88 2.46
C TRP A 148 -5.29 8.35 2.49
N ILE A 149 -5.44 9.00 1.33
CA ILE A 149 -5.94 10.38 1.24
C ILE A 149 -7.34 10.49 1.85
N LEU A 150 -8.23 9.52 1.61
CA LEU A 150 -9.55 9.50 2.23
C LEU A 150 -9.46 9.41 3.76
N PHE A 151 -8.58 8.55 4.30
CA PHE A 151 -8.31 8.50 5.74
C PHE A 151 -7.78 9.83 6.28
N VAL A 152 -6.85 10.48 5.58
CA VAL A 152 -6.31 11.79 5.97
C VAL A 152 -7.41 12.86 6.02
N ILE A 153 -8.26 12.93 4.99
CA ILE A 153 -9.36 13.89 4.93
C ILE A 153 -10.32 13.66 6.10
N THR A 154 -10.72 12.41 6.35
CA THR A 154 -11.58 12.06 7.48
C THR A 154 -10.93 12.41 8.82
N ALA A 155 -9.65 12.08 9.02
CA ALA A 155 -8.96 12.38 10.27
C ALA A 155 -8.85 13.89 10.51
N ILE A 156 -8.46 14.67 9.50
CA ILE A 156 -8.32 16.13 9.63
C ILE A 156 -9.68 16.80 9.85
N TYR A 157 -10.73 16.40 9.13
CA TYR A 157 -12.07 16.95 9.30
C TYR A 157 -12.58 16.78 10.74
N ASN A 158 -12.48 15.56 11.28
CA ASN A 158 -12.94 15.28 12.65
C ASN A 158 -12.02 15.91 13.71
N LEU A 159 -10.71 16.02 13.45
CA LEU A 159 -9.79 16.77 14.32
C LEU A 159 -10.21 18.25 14.44
N ILE A 160 -10.52 18.90 13.32
CA ILE A 160 -10.94 20.30 13.32
C ILE A 160 -12.26 20.46 14.10
N PHE A 161 -13.23 19.57 13.86
CA PHE A 161 -14.52 19.60 14.57
C PHE A 161 -14.34 19.38 16.08
N PHE A 162 -13.43 18.49 16.48
CA PHE A 162 -13.10 18.22 17.88
C PHE A 162 -12.47 19.42 18.61
N PHE A 163 -11.70 20.28 17.91
CA PHE A 163 -11.12 21.48 18.53
C PHE A 163 -12.09 22.68 18.57
N ILE A 164 -13.15 22.66 17.76
CA ILE A 164 -14.13 23.76 17.67
C ILE A 164 -15.25 23.63 18.72
N ASN A 165 -15.60 22.39 19.10
CA ASN A 165 -16.60 22.10 20.15
C ASN A 165 -15.94 21.87 21.51
#